data_AF-A0A7S2QVI2-F1
#
_entry.id   AF-A0A7S2QVI2-F1
#
_cell.length_a   1.000
_cell.length_b   1.000
_cell.length_c   1.000
_cell.angle_alpha   90.00
_cell.angle_beta   90.00
_cell.angle_gamma   90.00
#
_symmetry.space_group_name_H-M   'P 1'
#
loop_
_entity.id
_entity.type
_entity.pdbx_description
1 polymer ?
#
loop_
_entity_poly.entity_id
_entity_poly.type
_entity_poly.pdbx_seq_one_letter_code
_entity_poly.pdbx_strand_id
1 'polypeptide(L)'
;MSHHGFLLTMPLLVINMGAEMIYILQQRLQAQNVRQEKASKVLQDVIRTMLASSFVDELFRPQEMYTNSSTRQIFNKLAHSSIMRINETSMDKLYDLMTMGVKYQWICCNVPQQMVQNTYNHLTALSTISEGSEVMTLVENCKNLVKETYCNLSVGNWYLLHQQVKE
;
A
#
# COMPACT_ATOMS: atom_id res chain seq x y z
N MET A 1 2.05 21.83 -20.30
CA MET A 1 1.47 20.69 -19.56
C MET A 1 2.48 20.29 -18.50
N SER A 2 2.13 20.47 -17.24
CA SER A 2 3.04 20.43 -16.09
C SER A 2 3.66 19.03 -15.92
N HIS A 3 4.99 18.93 -16.07
CA HIS A 3 5.78 17.71 -15.91
C HIS A 3 5.96 17.37 -14.42
N HIS A 4 4.92 16.83 -13.76
CA HIS A 4 4.97 16.47 -12.33
C HIS A 4 4.56 15.03 -12.05
N GLY A 5 4.64 14.12 -13.04
CA GLY A 5 4.30 12.70 -12.84
C GLY A 5 5.05 12.02 -11.70
N PHE A 6 6.28 12.48 -11.41
CA PHE A 6 7.10 12.00 -10.30
C PHE A 6 6.47 12.29 -8.92
N LEU A 7 5.68 13.37 -8.78
CA LEU A 7 5.00 13.70 -7.52
C LEU A 7 3.83 12.75 -7.17
N LEU A 8 3.47 11.85 -8.09
CA LEU A 8 2.40 10.86 -7.94
C LEU A 8 2.96 9.43 -7.78
N THR A 9 4.25 9.29 -7.54
CA THR A 9 4.87 7.97 -7.31
C THR A 9 4.58 7.44 -5.90
N MET A 10 4.52 8.35 -4.91
CA MET A 10 4.38 7.99 -3.49
C MET A 10 3.10 7.21 -3.16
N PRO A 11 1.90 7.57 -3.68
CA PRO A 11 0.69 6.82 -3.39
C PRO A 11 0.75 5.37 -3.86
N LEU A 12 1.29 5.11 -5.06
CA LEU A 12 1.43 3.74 -5.56
C LEU A 12 2.37 2.92 -4.69
N LEU A 13 3.51 3.49 -4.28
CA LEU A 13 4.46 2.80 -3.42
C LEU A 13 3.82 2.43 -2.09
N VAL A 14 3.21 3.40 -1.39
CA VAL A 14 2.65 3.18 -0.04
C VAL A 14 1.47 2.20 -0.08
N ILE A 15 0.58 2.31 -1.06
CA ILE A 15 -0.56 1.40 -1.17
C ILE A 15 -0.09 -0.03 -1.44
N ASN A 16 0.82 -0.22 -2.40
CA ASN A 16 1.33 -1.55 -2.72
C ASN A 16 2.12 -2.15 -1.54
N MET A 17 2.99 -1.38 -0.89
CA MET A 17 3.73 -1.84 0.30
C MET A 17 2.79 -2.19 1.46
N GLY A 18 1.74 -1.41 1.68
CA GLY A 18 0.76 -1.71 2.72
C GLY A 18 -0.08 -2.95 2.41
N ALA A 19 -0.40 -3.20 1.14
CA ALA A 19 -1.05 -4.45 0.75
C ALA A 19 -0.15 -5.66 1.01
N GLU A 20 1.13 -5.60 0.61
CA GLU A 20 2.12 -6.63 0.94
C GLU A 20 2.24 -6.84 2.45
N MET A 21 2.21 -5.76 3.24
CA MET A 21 2.18 -5.85 4.69
C MET A 21 1.03 -6.72 5.17
N ILE A 22 -0.19 -6.43 4.72
CA ILE A 22 -1.41 -7.10 5.14
C ILE A 22 -1.38 -8.57 4.75
N TYR A 23 -0.87 -8.92 3.56
CA TYR A 23 -0.70 -10.31 3.15
C TYR A 23 0.28 -11.06 4.05
N ILE A 24 1.44 -10.47 4.34
CA ILE A 24 2.45 -11.08 5.21
C ILE A 24 1.88 -11.25 6.62
N LEU A 25 1.14 -10.27 7.13
CA LEU A 25 0.47 -10.37 8.43
C LEU A 25 -0.59 -11.47 8.43
N GLN A 26 -1.42 -11.57 7.39
CA GLN A 26 -2.43 -12.61 7.26
C GLN A 26 -1.79 -14.01 7.29
N GLN A 27 -0.74 -14.21 6.48
CA GLN A 27 0.00 -15.47 6.43
C GLN A 27 0.65 -15.82 7.78
N ARG A 28 1.24 -14.84 8.48
CA ARG A 28 1.83 -15.04 9.81
C ARG A 28 0.78 -15.42 10.86
N LEU A 29 -0.37 -14.75 10.87
CA LEU A 29 -1.46 -15.04 11.79
C LEU A 29 -2.03 -16.45 11.55
N GLN A 30 -2.16 -16.87 10.29
CA GLN A 30 -2.56 -18.22 9.91
C GLN A 30 -1.53 -19.27 10.36
N ALA A 31 -0.23 -19.03 10.08
CA ALA A 31 0.84 -19.95 10.47
C ALA A 31 0.96 -20.13 12.00
N GLN A 32 0.57 -19.11 12.77
CA GLN A 32 0.53 -19.16 14.24
C GLN A 32 -0.79 -19.73 14.80
N ASN A 33 -1.72 -20.17 13.94
CA ASN A 33 -3.05 -20.66 14.33
C ASN A 33 -3.81 -19.66 15.24
N VAL A 34 -3.69 -18.36 14.97
CA VAL A 34 -4.44 -17.33 15.70
C VAL A 34 -5.93 -17.51 15.40
N ARG A 35 -6.78 -17.40 16.43
CA ARG A 35 -8.24 -17.49 16.28
C ARG A 35 -8.73 -16.54 15.18
N GLN A 36 -9.57 -17.05 14.27
CA GLN A 36 -10.02 -16.32 13.08
C GLN A 36 -10.62 -14.95 13.41
N GLU A 37 -11.43 -14.85 14.46
CA GLU A 37 -12.02 -13.58 14.91
C GLU A 37 -10.95 -12.54 15.29
N LYS A 38 -9.93 -12.96 16.04
CA LYS A 38 -8.81 -12.08 16.43
C LYS A 38 -7.96 -11.70 15.22
N ALA A 39 -7.69 -12.65 14.32
CA ALA A 39 -6.93 -12.39 13.11
C ALA A 39 -7.67 -11.40 12.19
N SER A 40 -8.97 -11.60 11.97
CA SER A 40 -9.83 -10.70 11.20
C SER A 40 -9.82 -9.29 11.78
N LYS A 41 -9.99 -9.16 13.11
CA LYS A 41 -9.93 -7.85 13.78
C LYS A 41 -8.58 -7.14 13.60
N VAL A 42 -7.46 -7.86 13.75
CA VAL A 42 -6.12 -7.30 13.55
C VAL A 42 -5.96 -6.77 12.12
N LEU A 43 -6.32 -7.58 11.11
CA LEU A 43 -6.18 -7.19 9.70
C LEU A 43 -7.12 -6.02 9.36
N GLN A 44 -8.35 -6.05 9.86
CA GLN A 44 -9.34 -4.99 9.66
C GLN A 44 -8.87 -3.66 10.24
N ASP A 45 -8.31 -3.65 11.45
CA ASP A 45 -7.81 -2.42 12.09
C ASP A 45 -6.62 -1.82 11.32
N VAL A 46 -5.71 -2.66 10.81
CA VAL A 46 -4.60 -2.22 9.96
C VAL A 46 -5.11 -1.66 8.63
N ILE A 47 -6.04 -2.35 7.95
CA ILE A 47 -6.64 -1.89 6.68
C ILE A 47 -7.36 -0.55 6.87
N ARG A 48 -8.18 -0.42 7.93
CA ARG A 48 -8.89 0.84 8.25
C ARG A 48 -7.92 2.00 8.44
N THR A 49 -6.83 1.77 9.17
CA THR A 49 -5.83 2.82 9.42
C THR A 49 -5.10 3.20 8.13
N MET A 50 -4.74 2.21 7.31
CA MET A 50 -4.04 2.40 6.05
C MET A 50 -4.90 3.13 4.99
N LEU A 51 -6.21 2.88 4.97
CA LEU A 51 -7.15 3.46 4.00
C LEU A 51 -8.00 4.58 4.58
N ALA A 52 -7.65 5.10 5.77
CA ALA A 52 -8.35 6.23 6.36
C ALA A 52 -8.30 7.44 5.43
N SER A 53 -9.44 8.08 5.17
CA SER A 53 -9.54 9.18 4.21
C SER A 53 -8.53 10.30 4.49
N SER A 54 -8.33 10.68 5.76
CA SER A 54 -7.33 11.71 6.11
C SER A 54 -5.89 11.34 5.72
N PHE A 55 -5.54 10.05 5.80
CA PHE A 55 -4.22 9.57 5.40
C PHE A 55 -4.11 9.45 3.89
N VAL A 56 -5.14 8.88 3.24
CA VAL A 56 -5.19 8.69 1.78
C VAL A 56 -5.20 10.05 1.07
N ASP A 57 -6.03 11.00 1.50
CA ASP A 57 -6.12 12.33 0.91
C ASP A 57 -4.79 13.08 0.99
N GLU A 58 -4.07 12.97 2.11
CA GLU A 58 -2.73 13.56 2.27
C GLU A 58 -1.70 12.83 1.40
N LEU A 59 -1.75 11.51 1.34
CA LEU A 59 -0.85 10.69 0.53
C LEU A 59 -0.92 11.05 -0.96
N PHE A 60 -2.13 11.30 -1.47
CA PHE A 60 -2.39 11.63 -2.88
C PHE A 60 -2.13 13.10 -3.24
N ARG A 61 -1.77 13.96 -2.27
CA ARG A 61 -1.29 15.30 -2.61
C ARG A 61 0.02 15.18 -3.40
N PRO A 62 0.20 15.95 -4.48
CA PRO A 62 1.47 15.96 -5.21
C PRO A 62 2.63 16.30 -4.27
N GLN A 63 3.54 15.35 -4.07
CA GLN A 63 4.64 15.47 -3.12
C GLN A 63 5.86 14.67 -3.56
N GLU A 64 7.04 15.05 -3.08
CA GLU A 64 8.25 14.26 -3.29
C GLU A 64 8.18 12.93 -2.54
N MET A 65 8.95 11.95 -3.01
CA MET A 65 9.05 10.65 -2.35
C MET A 65 9.61 10.82 -0.95
N TYR A 66 8.97 10.18 0.02
CA TYR A 66 9.50 10.14 1.37
C TYR A 66 10.82 9.36 1.41
N THR A 67 11.69 9.75 2.34
CA THR A 67 12.90 8.97 2.64
C THR A 67 12.53 7.56 3.11
N ASN A 68 13.42 6.60 2.91
CA ASN A 68 13.22 5.22 3.40
C ASN A 68 12.93 5.20 4.92
N SER A 69 13.61 6.04 5.71
CA SER A 69 13.37 6.17 7.14
C SER A 69 11.96 6.67 7.46
N SER A 70 11.47 7.69 6.75
CA SER A 70 10.13 8.24 6.94
C SER A 70 9.05 7.22 6.54
N THR A 71 9.25 6.54 5.41
CA THR A 71 8.37 5.45 4.96
C THR A 71 8.33 4.31 5.97
N ARG A 72 9.48 3.87 6.51
CA ARG A 72 9.54 2.85 7.56
C ARG A 72 8.80 3.27 8.83
N GLN A 73 8.87 4.54 9.22
CA GLN A 73 8.12 5.05 10.37
C GLN A 73 6.60 4.97 10.16
N ILE A 74 6.11 5.26 8.96
CA ILE A 74 4.69 5.10 8.61
C ILE A 74 4.26 3.65 8.82
N PHE A 75 4.98 2.69 8.24
CA PHE A 75 4.64 1.27 8.36
C PHE A 75 4.80 0.72 9.78
N ASN A 76 5.74 1.24 10.57
CA ASN A 76 5.85 0.88 11.97
C ASN A 76 4.60 1.32 12.76
N LYS A 77 4.12 2.56 12.54
CA LYS A 77 2.88 3.04 13.13
C LYS A 77 1.67 2.22 12.68
N LEU A 78 1.58 1.87 11.39
CA LEU A 78 0.51 1.02 10.85
C LEU A 78 0.52 -0.38 11.47
N ALA A 79 1.69 -1.00 11.63
CA ALA A 79 1.79 -2.35 12.21
C ALA A 79 1.30 -2.40 13.66
N HIS A 80 1.44 -1.28 14.36
CA HIS A 80 1.05 -1.11 15.76
C HIS A 80 -0.29 -0.38 15.94
N SER A 81 -1.05 -0.13 14.86
CA SER A 81 -2.38 0.48 14.95
C SER A 81 -3.43 -0.51 15.49
N SER A 82 -3.17 -1.81 15.33
CA SER A 82 -3.99 -2.88 15.90
C SER A 82 -3.49 -3.31 17.29
N ILE A 83 -4.22 -4.23 17.92
CA ILE A 83 -3.80 -4.86 19.19
C ILE A 83 -2.52 -5.70 19.06
N MET A 84 -2.17 -6.13 17.85
CA MET A 84 -0.98 -6.93 17.61
C MET A 84 0.28 -6.10 17.88
N ARG A 85 1.28 -6.71 18.53
CA ARG A 85 2.59 -6.09 18.78
C ARG A 85 3.66 -6.86 18.05
N ILE A 86 4.54 -6.15 17.34
CA ILE A 86 5.66 -6.71 16.58
C ILE A 86 6.94 -6.16 17.22
N ASN A 87 7.90 -7.03 17.54
CA ASN A 87 9.21 -6.56 18.01
C ASN A 87 10.03 -5.94 16.87
N GLU A 88 11.05 -5.16 17.21
CA GLU A 88 11.87 -4.42 16.24
C GLU A 88 12.48 -5.33 15.16
N THR A 89 13.08 -6.45 15.55
CA THR A 89 13.67 -7.43 14.61
C THR A 89 12.63 -8.00 13.63
N SER A 90 11.41 -8.24 14.08
CA SER A 90 10.33 -8.76 13.23
C SER A 90 9.72 -7.68 12.35
N MET A 91 9.78 -6.42 12.79
CA MET A 91 9.39 -5.24 12.00
C MET A 91 10.39 -4.98 10.89
N ASP A 92 11.70 -5.13 11.14
CA ASP A 92 12.73 -5.03 10.09
C ASP A 92 12.52 -6.07 9.00
N LYS A 93 12.36 -7.34 9.39
CA LYS A 93 12.07 -8.42 8.43
C LYS A 93 10.77 -8.19 7.68
N LEU A 94 9.74 -7.64 8.33
CA LEU A 94 8.49 -7.27 7.66
C LEU A 94 8.75 -6.20 6.60
N TYR A 95 9.48 -5.14 6.94
CA TYR A 95 9.82 -4.06 6.03
C TYR A 95 10.64 -4.49 4.82
N ASP A 96 11.62 -5.36 5.04
CA ASP A 96 12.43 -5.92 3.95
C ASP A 96 11.59 -6.78 3.00
N LEU A 97 10.71 -7.63 3.54
CA LEU A 97 9.81 -8.47 2.73
C LEU A 97 8.82 -7.64 1.91
N MET A 98 8.20 -6.63 2.51
CA MET A 98 7.29 -5.72 1.79
C MET A 98 8.02 -5.00 0.65
N THR A 99 9.21 -4.47 0.95
CA THR A 99 10.03 -3.74 -0.03
C THR A 99 10.46 -4.67 -1.16
N MET A 100 10.86 -5.90 -0.83
CA MET A 100 11.24 -6.92 -1.82
C MET A 100 10.06 -7.29 -2.72
N GLY A 101 8.86 -7.49 -2.15
CA GLY A 101 7.65 -7.84 -2.90
C GLY A 101 7.27 -6.76 -3.92
N VAL A 102 7.23 -5.50 -3.50
CA VAL A 102 6.90 -4.39 -4.39
C VAL A 102 7.98 -4.16 -5.45
N LYS A 103 9.27 -4.23 -5.09
CA LYS A 103 10.37 -4.11 -6.05
C LYS A 103 10.31 -5.20 -7.11
N TYR A 104 10.02 -6.44 -6.71
CA TYR A 104 9.86 -7.56 -7.64
C TYR A 104 8.69 -7.31 -8.60
N GLN A 105 7.51 -6.92 -8.09
CA GLN A 105 6.35 -6.58 -8.93
C GLN A 105 6.69 -5.46 -9.92
N TRP A 106 7.44 -4.45 -9.48
CA TRP A 106 7.84 -3.33 -10.33
C TRP A 106 8.81 -3.74 -11.45
N ILE A 107 9.79 -4.60 -11.16
CA ILE A 107 10.71 -5.15 -12.15
C ILE A 107 9.96 -5.98 -13.20
N CYS A 108 8.93 -6.73 -12.78
CA CYS A 108 8.11 -7.55 -13.66
C CYS A 108 7.12 -6.75 -14.53
N CYS A 109 6.88 -5.47 -14.22
CA CYS A 109 6.00 -4.64 -15.03
C CYS A 109 6.70 -4.18 -16.32
N ASN A 110 6.13 -4.56 -17.46
CA ASN A 110 6.60 -4.18 -18.79
C ASN A 110 6.15 -2.77 -19.18
N VAL A 111 5.02 -2.30 -18.62
CA VAL A 111 4.48 -0.96 -18.86
C VAL A 111 4.02 -0.32 -17.54
N PRO A 112 4.20 0.99 -17.34
CA PRO A 112 3.85 1.67 -16.07
C PRO A 112 2.38 1.50 -15.64
N GLN A 113 1.46 1.36 -16.60
CA GLN A 113 0.04 1.13 -16.33
C GLN A 113 -0.23 -0.18 -15.59
N GLN A 114 0.64 -1.19 -15.74
CA GLN A 114 0.54 -2.45 -14.99
C GLN A 114 0.76 -2.23 -13.49
N MET A 115 1.51 -1.20 -13.09
CA MET A 115 1.66 -0.86 -11.67
C MET A 115 0.33 -0.43 -11.05
N VAL A 116 -0.41 0.41 -11.75
CA VAL A 116 -1.74 0.83 -11.30
C VAL A 116 -2.70 -0.36 -11.28
N GLN A 117 -2.63 -1.24 -12.27
CA GLN A 117 -3.43 -2.47 -12.26
C GLN A 117 -3.10 -3.38 -11.06
N ASN A 118 -1.82 -3.52 -10.71
CA ASN A 118 -1.41 -4.25 -9.52
C ASN A 118 -1.98 -3.59 -8.25
N THR A 119 -1.94 -2.27 -8.14
CA THR A 119 -2.58 -1.54 -7.04
C THR A 119 -4.08 -1.81 -6.95
N TYR A 120 -4.80 -1.85 -8.08
CA TYR A 120 -6.22 -2.24 -8.11
C TYR A 120 -6.45 -3.67 -7.62
N ASN A 121 -5.61 -4.60 -8.06
CA ASN A 121 -5.70 -5.99 -7.66
C ASN A 121 -5.45 -6.12 -6.16
N HIS A 122 -4.48 -5.38 -5.63
CA HIS A 122 -4.19 -5.33 -4.20
C HIS A 122 -5.39 -4.83 -3.39
N LEU A 123 -5.94 -3.68 -3.75
CA LEU A 123 -7.12 -3.11 -3.10
C LEU A 123 -8.32 -4.07 -3.14
N THR A 124 -8.53 -4.75 -4.27
CA THR A 124 -9.60 -5.76 -4.42
C THR A 124 -9.35 -6.98 -3.53
N ALA A 125 -8.11 -7.44 -3.42
CA ALA A 125 -7.77 -8.52 -2.48
C ALA A 125 -7.96 -8.08 -1.02
N LEU A 126 -7.66 -6.83 -0.66
CA LEU A 126 -7.91 -6.32 0.69
C LEU A 126 -9.41 -6.38 1.07
N SER A 127 -10.31 -6.09 0.13
CA SER A 127 -11.75 -6.28 0.36
C SER A 127 -12.16 -7.73 0.62
N THR A 128 -11.42 -8.71 0.11
CA THR A 128 -11.69 -10.14 0.40
C THR A 128 -11.15 -10.59 1.76
N ILE A 129 -10.16 -9.88 2.30
CA ILE A 129 -9.52 -10.21 3.58
C ILE A 129 -10.37 -9.73 4.76
N SER A 130 -11.14 -8.65 4.59
CA SER A 130 -11.99 -8.09 5.65
C SER A 130 -13.43 -7.91 5.15
N GLU A 131 -14.36 -8.64 5.78
CA GLU A 131 -15.79 -8.63 5.42
C GLU A 131 -16.57 -7.41 5.95
N GLY A 132 -15.87 -6.41 6.51
CA GLY A 132 -16.51 -5.22 7.09
C GLY A 132 -17.01 -4.23 6.04
N SER A 133 -18.28 -3.82 6.11
CA SER A 133 -18.90 -2.84 5.21
C SER A 133 -18.13 -1.50 5.15
N GLU A 134 -17.55 -1.08 6.26
CA GLU A 134 -16.71 0.11 6.34
C GLU A 134 -15.41 -0.04 5.54
N VAL A 135 -14.72 -1.19 5.64
CA VAL A 135 -13.50 -1.46 4.88
C VAL A 135 -13.79 -1.49 3.38
N MET A 136 -14.91 -2.10 2.97
CA MET A 136 -15.35 -2.10 1.58
C MET A 136 -15.50 -0.67 1.04
N THR A 137 -16.05 0.23 1.86
CA THR A 137 -16.23 1.64 1.48
C THR A 137 -14.88 2.35 1.34
N LEU A 138 -13.95 2.14 2.28
CA LEU A 138 -12.60 2.73 2.23
C LEU A 138 -11.80 2.22 1.02
N VAL A 139 -11.89 0.92 0.73
CA VAL A 139 -11.26 0.30 -0.44
C VAL A 139 -11.80 0.90 -1.72
N GLU A 140 -13.12 1.05 -1.86
CA GLU A 140 -13.72 1.60 -3.07
C GLU A 140 -13.40 3.09 -3.26
N ASN A 141 -13.39 3.88 -2.18
CA ASN A 141 -12.95 5.26 -2.22
C ASN A 141 -11.50 5.38 -2.69
N CYS A 142 -10.60 4.55 -2.16
CA CYS A 142 -9.20 4.52 -2.58
C CYS A 142 -9.06 4.10 -4.06
N LYS A 143 -9.81 3.08 -4.50
CA LYS A 143 -9.84 2.65 -5.91
C LYS A 143 -10.31 3.75 -6.86
N ASN A 144 -11.31 4.53 -6.47
CA ASN A 144 -11.79 5.67 -7.26
C ASN A 144 -10.73 6.77 -7.32
N LEU A 145 -10.06 7.08 -6.21
CA LEU A 145 -9.00 8.08 -6.17
C LEU A 145 -7.79 7.68 -7.03
N VAL A 146 -7.37 6.41 -6.99
CA VAL A 146 -6.38 5.85 -7.92
C VAL A 146 -6.85 6.06 -9.37
N LYS A 147 -8.12 5.77 -9.68
CA LYS A 147 -8.65 5.94 -11.04
C LYS A 147 -8.49 7.37 -11.53
N GLU A 148 -8.97 8.31 -10.73
CA GLU A 148 -9.02 9.72 -11.06
C GLU A 148 -7.62 10.30 -11.20
N THR A 149 -6.70 9.87 -10.34
CA THR A 149 -5.31 10.34 -10.34
C THR A 149 -4.53 9.86 -11.57
N TYR A 150 -4.66 8.57 -11.94
CA TYR A 150 -3.79 7.97 -12.95
C TYR A 150 -4.43 7.82 -14.35
N CYS A 151 -5.75 7.95 -14.52
CA CYS A 151 -6.40 7.70 -15.82
C CYS A 151 -6.03 8.69 -16.92
N ASN A 152 -5.71 9.94 -16.56
CA ASN A 152 -5.42 11.02 -17.51
C ASN A 152 -3.92 11.37 -17.61
N LEU A 153 -3.05 10.48 -17.12
CA LEU A 153 -1.60 10.70 -17.19
C LEU A 153 -1.09 10.61 -18.62
N SER A 154 -0.35 11.63 -19.05
CA SER A 154 0.37 11.62 -20.31
C SER A 154 1.50 10.58 -20.29
N VAL A 155 1.90 10.09 -21.47
CA VAL A 155 3.00 9.12 -21.63
C VAL A 155 4.30 9.61 -20.97
N GLY A 156 4.58 10.92 -21.03
CA GLY A 156 5.75 11.51 -20.38
C GLY A 156 5.69 11.45 -18.85
N ASN A 157 4.52 11.69 -18.24
CA ASN A 157 4.38 11.58 -16.79
C ASN A 157 4.45 10.12 -16.31
N TRP A 158 3.97 9.18 -17.11
CA TRP A 158 4.15 7.75 -16.85
C TRP A 158 5.62 7.32 -16.83
N TYR A 159 6.42 7.85 -17.76
CA TYR A 159 7.85 7.58 -17.78
C TYR A 159 8.55 8.15 -16.55
N LEU A 160 8.25 9.40 -16.17
CA LEU A 160 8.83 10.05 -14.97
C LEU A 160 8.48 9.30 -13.68
N LEU A 161 7.24 8.86 -13.52
CA LEU A 161 6.80 8.04 -12.39
C LEU A 161 7.60 6.74 -12.31
N HIS A 162 7.76 6.06 -13.44
CA HIS A 162 8.44 4.77 -13.49
C HIS A 162 9.95 4.88 -13.25
N GLN A 163 10.59 5.99 -13.66
CA GLN A 163 12.01 6.22 -13.42
C GLN A 163 12.33 6.38 -11.92
N GLN A 164 11.50 7.12 -11.19
CA GLN A 164 11.77 7.49 -9.80
C GLN A 164 11.76 6.30 -8.83
N VAL A 165 11.18 5.16 -9.20
CA VAL A 165 11.19 3.94 -8.37
C VAL A 165 12.39 3.03 -8.66
N LYS A 166 13.08 3.25 -9.78
CA LYS A 166 14.30 2.50 -10.12
C LYS A 166 15.56 3.09 -9.52
N GLU A 167 15.53 4.36 -9.13
CA GLU A 167 16.60 5.08 -8.40
C GLU A 167 16.48 4.84 -6.89
#